data_AF-A0A5Q4T623-F1
#
_entry.id   AF-A0A5Q4T623-F1
#
_cell.length_a   1.000
_cell.length_b   1.000
_cell.length_c   1.000
_cell.angle_alpha   90.00
_cell.angle_beta   90.00
_cell.angle_gamma   90.00
#
_symmetry.space_group_name_H-M   'P 1'
#
loop_
_entity.id
_entity.type
_entity.pdbx_description
1 polymer ?
#
loop_
_entity_poly.entity_id
_entity_poly.type
_entity_poly.pdbx_seq_one_letter_code
_entity_poly.pdbx_strand_id
1 'polypeptide(L)'
;TYEYAPVPPPMLHRALRMQDVCARHGVPLRAAAVRFALAHPAVTGALIGARDAGEITDAAAWLARPVPPALWQDLRSEGLLPDTVPVPGEDDT
;
A
#
# COMPACT_ATOMS: atom_id res chain seq x y z
N THR A 1 3.32 24.87 9.15
CA THR A 1 3.38 24.64 7.71
C THR A 1 3.08 23.19 7.45
N TYR A 2 2.01 22.88 6.72
CA TYR A 2 1.75 21.52 6.24
C TYR A 2 2.96 21.06 5.40
N GLU A 3 3.28 19.77 5.38
CA GLU A 3 4.52 19.23 4.78
C GLU A 3 4.62 19.39 3.24
N TYR A 4 4.66 20.63 2.75
CA TYR A 4 4.86 20.98 1.34
C TYR A 4 6.35 21.16 0.98
N ALA A 5 7.25 20.73 1.86
CA ALA A 5 8.68 20.75 1.60
C ALA A 5 9.08 19.55 0.71
N PRO A 6 10.22 19.60 0.01
CA PRO A 6 10.78 18.45 -0.69
C PRO A 6 10.86 17.23 0.23
N VAL A 7 10.50 16.05 -0.29
CA VAL A 7 10.57 14.80 0.45
C VAL A 7 12.00 14.55 0.93
N PRO A 8 12.23 14.33 2.24
CA PRO A 8 13.55 13.97 2.73
C PRO A 8 14.08 12.71 2.04
N PRO A 9 15.38 12.64 1.66
CA PRO A 9 15.93 11.49 0.94
C PRO A 9 15.64 10.12 1.56
N PRO A 10 15.71 9.93 2.90
CA PRO A 10 15.39 8.62 3.51
C PRO A 10 13.96 8.15 3.24
N MET A 11 13.02 9.09 3.15
CA MET A 11 11.60 8.78 2.92
C MET A 11 11.36 8.39 1.46
N LEU A 12 12.01 9.07 0.52
CA LEU A 12 11.99 8.70 -0.90
C LEU A 12 12.61 7.31 -1.11
N HIS A 13 13.77 7.04 -0.52
CA HIS A 13 14.42 5.72 -0.61
C HIS A 13 13.54 4.61 -0.05
N ARG A 14 12.86 4.85 1.08
CA ARG A 14 11.90 3.88 1.64
C ARG A 14 10.74 3.61 0.69
N ALA A 15 10.16 4.65 0.09
CA ALA A 15 9.07 4.51 -0.87
C ALA A 15 9.48 3.72 -2.13
N LEU A 16 10.69 3.97 -2.67
CA LEU A 16 11.22 3.23 -3.81
C LEU A 16 11.44 1.75 -3.47
N ARG A 17 11.98 1.43 -2.29
CA ARG A 17 12.10 0.03 -1.85
C ARG A 17 10.74 -0.66 -1.74
N MET A 18 9.72 0.02 -1.20
CA MET A 18 8.36 -0.51 -1.17
C MET A 18 7.81 -0.75 -2.57
N GLN A 19 8.09 0.15 -3.51
CA GLN A 19 7.71 0.01 -4.91
C GLN A 19 8.35 -1.24 -5.53
N ASP A 20 9.64 -1.46 -5.29
CA ASP A 20 10.36 -2.63 -5.81
C ASP A 20 9.77 -3.93 -5.28
N VAL A 21 9.50 -4.02 -3.97
CA VAL A 21 8.83 -5.20 -3.39
C VAL A 21 7.48 -5.43 -4.05
N CYS A 22 6.63 -4.40 -4.15
CA CYS A 22 5.31 -4.55 -4.75
C CYS A 22 5.39 -4.98 -6.23
N ALA A 23 6.37 -4.48 -6.98
CA ALA A 23 6.61 -4.83 -8.37
C ALA A 23 6.98 -6.31 -8.55
N ARG A 24 7.77 -6.92 -7.64
CA ARG A 24 8.08 -8.37 -7.65
C ARG A 24 6.82 -9.24 -7.59
N HIS A 25 5.76 -8.74 -6.95
CA HIS A 25 4.47 -9.42 -6.81
C HIS A 25 3.45 -9.01 -7.89
N GLY A 26 3.83 -8.16 -8.85
CA GLY A 26 2.91 -7.65 -9.88
C GLY A 26 1.79 -6.77 -9.33
N VAL A 27 2.00 -6.16 -8.15
CA VAL A 27 1.03 -5.29 -7.47
C VAL A 27 1.53 -3.84 -7.55
N PRO A 28 0.72 -2.87 -8.01
CA PRO A 28 1.08 -1.46 -7.90
C PRO A 28 1.15 -1.02 -6.44
N LEU A 29 2.17 -0.25 -6.07
CA LEU A 29 2.34 0.26 -4.70
C LEU A 29 1.08 0.97 -4.18
N ARG A 30 0.40 1.76 -5.02
CA ARG A 30 -0.87 2.43 -4.67
C ARG A 30 -1.99 1.46 -4.28
N ALA A 31 -2.04 0.28 -4.92
CA ALA A 31 -3.05 -0.73 -4.62
C ALA A 31 -2.75 -1.38 -3.27
N ALA A 32 -1.48 -1.70 -2.99
CA ALA A 32 -1.05 -2.18 -1.68
C ALA A 32 -1.33 -1.15 -0.58
N ALA A 33 -1.04 0.14 -0.80
CA ALA A 33 -1.28 1.19 0.18
C ALA A 33 -2.76 1.32 0.59
N VAL A 34 -3.70 1.27 -0.37
CA VAL A 34 -5.14 1.31 -0.05
C VAL A 34 -5.57 0.04 0.69
N ARG A 35 -5.10 -1.14 0.26
CA ARG A 35 -5.40 -2.41 0.94
C ARG A 35 -4.88 -2.44 2.37
N PHE A 36 -3.68 -1.91 2.58
CA PHE A 36 -3.09 -1.72 3.89
C PHE A 36 -3.95 -0.81 4.78
N ALA A 37 -4.38 0.35 4.26
CA ALA A 37 -5.23 1.26 5.02
C ALA A 37 -6.56 0.61 5.45
N LEU A 38 -7.15 -0.20 4.57
CA LEU A 38 -8.40 -0.93 4.83
C LEU A 38 -8.23 -2.18 5.70
N ALA A 39 -7.01 -2.55 6.07
CA ALA A 39 -6.76 -3.75 6.88
C ALA A 39 -7.19 -3.59 8.34
N HIS A 40 -7.12 -2.37 8.86
CA HIS A 40 -7.42 -2.12 10.26
C HIS A 40 -8.95 -2.05 10.48
N PRO A 41 -9.51 -2.77 11.48
CA PRO A 41 -10.97 -2.90 11.66
C PRO A 41 -11.68 -1.57 11.94
N ALA A 42 -10.96 -0.57 12.47
CA ALA A 42 -11.49 0.78 12.69
C ALA A 42 -11.63 1.62 11.39
N VAL A 43 -11.10 1.15 10.25
CA VAL A 43 -11.14 1.89 8.98
C VAL A 43 -12.32 1.39 8.14
N THR A 44 -13.33 2.23 7.99
CA THR A 44 -14.55 1.90 7.22
C THR A 44 -14.41 2.17 5.73
N GLY A 45 -13.40 2.93 5.31
CA GLY A 45 -13.16 3.25 3.91
C GLY A 45 -11.90 4.08 3.70
N ALA A 46 -11.49 4.19 2.44
CA ALA A 46 -10.36 5.00 2.01
C ALA A 46 -10.79 5.90 0.84
N LEU A 47 -10.53 7.21 0.95
CA LEU A 47 -10.81 8.16 -0.12
C LEU A 47 -9.65 8.15 -1.12
N ILE A 48 -9.98 7.95 -2.40
CA ILE A 48 -9.01 7.96 -3.50
C ILE A 48 -9.30 9.15 -4.38
N GLY A 49 -8.33 10.07 -4.47
CA GLY A 49 -8.38 11.15 -5.43
C GLY A 49 -7.98 10.66 -6.81
N ALA A 50 -8.72 11.08 -7.84
CA ALA A 50 -8.41 10.84 -9.24
C ALA A 50 -8.74 12.10 -10.03
N ARG A 51 -7.99 12.35 -11.10
CA ARG A 51 -8.13 13.55 -11.94
C ARG A 51 -9.05 13.33 -13.13
N ASP A 52 -9.21 12.07 -13.54
CA ASP A 52 -10.05 11.67 -14.66
C ASP A 52 -10.69 10.29 -14.43
N ALA A 53 -11.61 9.92 -15.34
CA ALA A 53 -12.35 8.67 -15.26
C ALA A 53 -11.45 7.43 -15.44
N GLY A 54 -10.37 7.54 -16.21
CA GLY A 54 -9.42 6.44 -16.44
C GLY A 54 -8.69 6.07 -15.15
N GLU A 55 -8.21 7.07 -14.41
CA GLU A 55 -7.58 6.88 -13.10
C GLU A 55 -8.54 6.18 -12.10
N ILE A 56 -9.84 6.51 -12.12
CA ILE A 56 -10.86 5.82 -11.30
C ILE A 56 -11.04 4.36 -11.72
N THR A 57 -11.19 4.10 -13.03
CA THR A 57 -11.37 2.74 -13.55
C THR A 57 -10.16 1.86 -13.23
N ASP A 58 -8.95 2.37 -13.42
CA ASP A 58 -7.72 1.67 -13.09
C ASP A 58 -7.61 1.38 -11.59
N ALA A 59 -7.88 2.37 -10.74
CA ALA A 59 -7.87 2.19 -9.29
C ALA A 59 -8.87 1.11 -8.86
N ALA A 60 -10.10 1.16 -9.37
CA ALA A 60 -11.14 0.18 -9.08
C ALA A 60 -10.73 -1.24 -9.56
N ALA A 61 -10.17 -1.37 -10.75
CA ALA A 61 -9.70 -2.66 -11.29
C ALA A 61 -8.59 -3.28 -10.41
N TRP A 62 -7.64 -2.47 -9.96
CA TRP A 62 -6.58 -2.94 -9.06
C TRP A 62 -7.11 -3.28 -7.67
N LEU A 63 -8.07 -2.52 -7.16
CA LEU A 63 -8.71 -2.79 -5.87
C LEU A 63 -9.65 -3.99 -5.91
N ALA A 64 -10.13 -4.42 -7.07
CA ALA A 64 -10.87 -5.67 -7.20
C ALA A 64 -9.96 -6.91 -7.06
N ARG A 65 -8.64 -6.75 -7.22
CA ARG A 65 -7.68 -7.85 -7.13
C ARG A 65 -7.19 -8.03 -5.68
N PRO A 66 -7.02 -9.28 -5.20
CA PRO A 66 -6.40 -9.53 -3.91
C PRO A 66 -4.91 -9.20 -3.96
N VAL A 67 -4.36 -8.75 -2.84
CA VAL A 67 -2.91 -8.60 -2.66
C VAL A 67 -2.38 -9.92 -2.09
N PRO A 68 -1.37 -10.55 -2.70
CA PRO A 68 -0.81 -11.80 -2.21
C PRO A 68 -0.27 -11.65 -0.78
N PRO A 69 -0.53 -12.58 0.16
CA PRO A 69 0.03 -12.52 1.52
C PRO A 69 1.57 -12.44 1.55
N ALA A 70 2.22 -13.09 0.58
CA ALA A 70 3.68 -13.04 0.41
C ALA A 70 4.23 -11.61 0.22
N LEU A 71 3.44 -10.69 -0.34
CA LEU A 71 3.84 -9.28 -0.46
C LEU A 71 4.05 -8.66 0.93
N TRP A 72 3.15 -8.93 1.89
CA TRP A 72 3.25 -8.37 3.24
C TRP A 72 4.42 -8.97 4.02
N GLN A 73 4.64 -10.27 3.87
CA GLN A 73 5.77 -10.99 4.46
C GLN A 73 7.11 -10.42 3.96
N ASP A 74 7.22 -10.15 2.66
CA ASP A 74 8.41 -9.50 2.08
C ASP A 74 8.62 -8.08 2.59
N LEU A 75 7.55 -7.28 2.71
CA LEU A 75 7.66 -5.93 3.27
C LEU A 75 8.14 -5.94 4.73
N ARG A 76 7.72 -6.93 5.53
CA ARG A 76 8.21 -7.11 6.92
C ARG A 76 9.67 -7.55 6.94
N SER A 77 10.03 -8.58 6.17
CA SER A 77 11.40 -9.11 6.12
C SER A 77 12.42 -8.05 5.66
N GLU A 78 11.99 -7.11 4.80
CA GLU A 78 12.81 -5.99 4.35
C GLU A 78 12.84 -4.78 5.31
N GLY A 79 12.14 -4.84 6.46
CA GLY A 79 12.03 -3.76 7.44
C GLY A 79 11.20 -2.56 6.95
N LEU A 80 10.37 -2.77 5.93
CA LEU A 80 9.52 -1.75 5.31
C LEU A 80 8.12 -1.70 5.96
N LEU A 81 7.75 -2.73 6.71
CA LEU A 81 6.55 -2.76 7.57
C LEU A 81 6.93 -3.31 8.96
N PRO A 82 6.44 -2.74 10.07
CA PRO A 82 6.59 -3.38 11.37
C PRO A 82 5.75 -4.65 11.49
N ASP A 83 6.23 -5.63 12.25
CA ASP A 83 5.56 -6.93 12.42
C ASP A 83 4.19 -6.83 13.12
N THR A 84 4.00 -5.81 13.94
CA THR A 84 2.80 -5.63 14.76
C THR A 84 1.65 -4.94 14.02
N VAL A 85 1.86 -4.55 12.76
CA VAL A 85 0.85 -3.79 12.00
C VAL A 85 -0.07 -4.75 11.26
N PRO A 86 -1.40 -4.60 11.38
CA PRO A 86 -2.35 -5.47 10.68
C PRO A 86 -2.23 -5.29 9.18
N VAL A 87 -2.30 -6.41 8.46
CA VAL A 87 -2.34 -6.46 6.99
C VAL A 87 -3.47 -7.39 6.56
N PRO A 88 -4.04 -7.21 5.36
CA PRO A 88 -5.15 -8.03 4.89
C PRO A 88 -4.78 -9.51 4.83
N GLY A 89 -5.66 -10.37 5.35
CA GLY A 89 -5.52 -11.83 5.27
C GLY A 89 -4.70 -12.48 6.39
N GLU A 90 -4.33 -11.73 7.44
CA GLU A 90 -3.67 -12.28 8.64
C GLU A 90 -4.60 -12.39 9.87
N ASP A 91 -5.81 -11.83 9.82
CA ASP A 91 -6.83 -11.99 10.87
C ASP A 91 -7.83 -13.10 10.50
N ASP A 92 -7.47 -14.35 10.79
CA ASP A 92 -8.42 -15.48 10.96
C ASP A 92 -7.93 -16.43 12.08
N THR A 93 -7.61 -15.87 13.24
CA THR A 93 -7.39 -16.65 14.49
C THR A 93 -7.91 -15.88 15.69
#